data_AF-A0A2Z4ITR9-F1
#
_entry.id   AF-A0A2Z4ITR9-F1
#
_cell.length_a   1.000
_cell.length_b   1.000
_cell.length_c   1.000
_cell.angle_alpha   90.00
_cell.angle_beta   90.00
_cell.angle_gamma   90.00
#
_symmetry.space_group_name_H-M   'P 1'
#
loop_
_entity.id
_entity.type
_entity.pdbx_description
1 polymer ?
#
loop_
_entity_poly.entity_id
_entity_poly.type
_entity_poly.pdbx_seq_one_letter_code
_entity_poly.pdbx_strand_id
1 'polypeptide(L)'
;MNSHSTPHTSAAVPPARRALLRTAVTGAAALGVGLAVTSPASAAPSVSRPRPTTPAEALRELAAGNRRWRAHHQRHPHESPAVRQALTAGQHPFAIVLGCVDSRVPPELVLDQGLGDLLTVRSAGEVLDEAVLGSIAYGVLELAVPLILVLGHQSCGAVRAAVEADESGRPLPAHIQYLADRIRPAIDHSQEGDARVDATIDANIRLVRSQLAAEPDLAAQVNAGRLAVVGARYELDSQLVHHIG
;
A
#
# COMPACT_ATOMS: atom_id res chain seq x y z
N MET A 1 -3.54 48.38 -25.39
CA MET A 1 -4.56 47.56 -24.72
C MET A 1 -4.13 47.35 -23.27
N ASN A 2 -4.93 47.87 -22.34
CA ASN A 2 -4.68 47.79 -20.90
C ASN A 2 -5.10 46.42 -20.36
N SER A 3 -4.27 45.81 -19.52
CA SER A 3 -4.69 44.68 -18.68
C SER A 3 -4.26 44.96 -17.24
N HIS A 4 -5.28 45.22 -16.42
CA HIS A 4 -5.17 45.55 -15.01
C HIS A 4 -4.73 44.34 -14.18
N SER A 5 -3.76 44.55 -13.31
CA SER A 5 -3.46 43.69 -12.17
C SER A 5 -4.24 44.20 -10.96
N THR A 6 -5.12 43.37 -10.39
CA THR A 6 -5.79 43.63 -9.11
C THR A 6 -5.06 42.90 -7.99
N PRO A 7 -4.73 43.55 -6.86
CA PRO A 7 -4.22 42.87 -5.68
C PRO A 7 -5.38 42.36 -4.80
N HIS A 8 -5.28 41.12 -4.33
CA HIS A 8 -6.15 40.59 -3.28
C HIS A 8 -5.63 41.03 -1.91
N THR A 9 -6.36 41.94 -1.26
CA THR A 9 -6.21 42.30 0.15
C THR A 9 -6.94 41.27 1.03
N SER A 10 -6.18 40.58 1.88
CA SER A 10 -6.71 39.70 2.94
C SER A 10 -7.19 40.55 4.12
N ALA A 11 -8.48 40.45 4.46
CA ALA A 11 -9.06 41.10 5.63
C ALA A 11 -9.11 40.13 6.81
N ALA A 12 -8.52 40.55 7.93
CA ALA A 12 -8.50 39.83 9.19
C ALA A 12 -9.88 39.80 9.87
N VAL A 13 -10.26 38.63 10.38
CA VAL A 13 -11.49 38.41 11.17
C VAL A 13 -11.16 38.57 12.67
N PRO A 14 -11.86 39.44 13.43
CA PRO A 14 -11.65 39.57 14.87
C PRO A 14 -12.44 38.50 15.66
N PRO A 15 -12.02 38.16 16.90
CA PRO A 15 -12.68 37.14 17.70
C PRO A 15 -13.96 37.67 18.36
N ALA A 16 -15.07 36.97 18.15
CA ALA A 16 -16.32 37.24 18.85
C ALA A 16 -16.25 36.67 20.29
N ARG A 17 -16.13 37.55 21.28
CA ARG A 17 -16.39 37.24 22.68
C ARG A 17 -17.90 37.12 22.90
N ARG A 18 -18.38 35.93 23.29
CA ARG A 18 -19.73 35.77 23.85
C ARG A 18 -19.63 35.35 25.31
N ALA A 19 -19.87 36.31 26.19
CA ALA A 19 -20.24 36.07 27.57
C ALA A 19 -21.76 35.95 27.64
N LEU A 20 -22.29 34.83 28.14
CA LEU A 20 -23.69 34.72 28.54
C LEU A 20 -23.81 33.90 29.83
N LEU A 21 -24.15 34.65 30.88
CA LEU A 21 -25.16 34.40 31.91
C LEU A 21 -25.12 33.07 32.69
N ARG A 22 -24.73 33.22 33.96
CA ARG A 22 -25.08 32.34 35.07
C ARG A 22 -26.59 32.39 35.31
N THR A 23 -27.27 31.25 35.21
CA THR A 23 -28.57 31.01 35.84
C THR A 23 -28.41 29.84 36.82
N ALA A 24 -28.60 30.14 38.09
CA ALA A 24 -28.70 29.15 39.15
C ALA A 24 -30.07 28.46 39.06
N VAL A 25 -30.08 27.14 38.95
CA VAL A 25 -31.28 26.33 39.20
C VAL A 25 -31.05 25.58 40.51
N THR A 26 -31.67 26.07 41.57
CA THR A 26 -31.95 25.30 42.78
C THR A 26 -33.22 24.49 42.53
N GLY A 27 -33.14 23.16 42.58
CA GLY A 27 -34.33 22.33 42.37
C GLY A 27 -34.12 20.83 42.57
N ALA A 28 -34.51 20.37 43.77
CA ALA A 28 -35.04 19.06 44.14
C ALA A 28 -34.21 17.78 43.87
N ALA A 29 -33.76 17.19 44.98
CA ALA A 29 -33.37 15.79 45.06
C ALA A 29 -34.57 14.87 44.81
N ALA A 30 -34.44 13.97 43.82
CA ALA A 30 -35.26 12.77 43.70
C ALA A 30 -34.33 11.55 43.84
N LEU A 31 -34.45 10.84 44.96
CA LEU A 31 -33.83 9.55 45.20
C LEU A 31 -34.54 8.49 44.32
N GLY A 32 -34.09 8.36 43.08
CA GLY A 32 -34.45 7.24 42.23
C GLY A 32 -33.48 6.09 42.46
N VAL A 33 -33.90 5.05 43.19
CA VAL A 33 -33.19 3.77 43.25
C VAL A 33 -33.41 3.07 41.91
N GLY A 34 -32.62 3.45 40.91
CA GLY A 34 -32.50 2.72 39.65
C GLY A 34 -31.56 1.56 39.86
N LEU A 35 -32.09 0.33 39.89
CA LEU A 35 -31.29 -0.89 39.79
C LEU A 35 -30.62 -0.91 38.42
N ALA A 36 -29.39 -0.40 38.35
CA ALA A 36 -28.54 -0.53 37.18
C ALA A 36 -28.14 -2.01 37.04
N VAL A 37 -28.89 -2.75 36.23
CA VAL A 37 -28.48 -4.07 35.75
C VAL A 37 -27.29 -3.83 34.83
N THR A 38 -26.09 -3.92 35.40
CA THR A 38 -24.85 -3.93 34.63
C THR A 38 -24.76 -5.29 33.96
N SER A 39 -25.27 -5.39 32.73
CA SER A 39 -24.93 -6.52 31.88
C SER A 39 -23.41 -6.52 31.72
N PRO A 40 -22.69 -7.61 32.08
CA PRO A 40 -21.28 -7.68 31.79
C PRO A 40 -21.18 -7.66 30.26
N ALA A 41 -20.53 -6.62 29.72
CA ALA A 41 -20.12 -6.61 28.33
C ALA A 41 -19.25 -7.85 28.15
N SER A 42 -19.79 -8.86 27.48
CA SER A 42 -19.06 -10.07 27.14
C SER A 42 -17.94 -9.63 26.20
N ALA A 43 -16.73 -9.48 26.75
CA ALA A 43 -15.54 -9.24 25.96
C ALA A 43 -15.36 -10.47 25.08
N ALA A 44 -15.81 -10.37 23.83
CA ALA A 44 -15.51 -11.36 22.82
C ALA A 44 -13.99 -11.52 22.80
N PRO A 45 -13.46 -12.76 22.86
CA PRO A 45 -12.02 -12.95 22.86
C PRO A 45 -11.51 -12.52 21.48
N SER A 46 -10.89 -11.34 21.41
CA SER A 46 -10.14 -10.90 20.25
C SER A 46 -8.84 -11.69 20.20
N VAL A 47 -8.93 -12.96 19.79
CA VAL A 47 -7.73 -13.72 19.46
C VAL A 47 -7.27 -13.18 18.10
N SER A 48 -6.54 -12.06 18.11
CA SER A 48 -5.83 -11.63 16.90
C SER A 48 -4.86 -12.76 16.57
N ARG A 49 -5.10 -13.45 15.46
CA ARG A 49 -4.17 -14.47 14.98
C ARG A 49 -2.77 -13.85 14.90
N PRO A 50 -1.72 -14.52 15.40
CA PRO A 50 -0.37 -13.98 15.30
C PRO A 50 -0.03 -13.66 13.85
N ARG A 51 0.61 -12.51 13.62
CA ARG A 51 1.08 -12.13 12.28
C ARG A 51 2.14 -13.13 11.80
N PRO A 52 2.22 -13.40 10.49
CA PRO A 52 3.30 -14.18 9.91
C PRO A 52 4.68 -13.65 10.32
N THR A 53 5.62 -14.56 10.60
CA THR A 53 6.99 -14.18 10.99
C THR A 53 8.05 -14.71 10.04
N THR A 54 7.66 -15.60 9.12
CA THR A 54 8.54 -16.17 8.11
C THR A 54 8.10 -15.78 6.70
N PRO A 55 9.02 -15.76 5.72
CA PRO A 55 8.66 -15.39 4.34
C PRO A 55 7.56 -16.30 3.76
N ALA A 56 7.62 -17.60 4.07
CA ALA A 56 6.66 -18.58 3.57
C ALA A 56 5.26 -18.42 4.20
N GLU A 57 5.18 -18.07 5.49
CA GLU A 57 3.90 -17.75 6.13
C GLU A 57 3.31 -16.46 5.58
N ALA A 58 4.13 -15.42 5.41
CA ALA A 58 3.72 -14.14 4.86
C ALA A 58 3.10 -14.33 3.47
N LEU A 59 3.81 -15.05 2.59
CA LEU A 59 3.33 -15.31 1.23
C LEU A 59 2.02 -16.12 1.22
N ARG A 60 1.87 -17.10 2.12
CA ARG A 60 0.63 -17.86 2.26
C ARG A 60 -0.54 -17.00 2.72
N GLU A 61 -0.32 -16.06 3.64
CA GLU A 61 -1.37 -15.15 4.11
C GLU A 61 -1.80 -14.19 3.00
N LEU A 62 -0.86 -13.60 2.25
CA LEU A 62 -1.18 -12.74 1.10
C LEU A 62 -1.97 -13.50 0.03
N ALA A 63 -1.53 -14.72 -0.32
CA ALA A 63 -2.25 -15.57 -1.28
C ALA A 63 -3.64 -15.97 -0.77
N ALA A 64 -3.80 -16.25 0.53
CA ALA A 64 -5.10 -16.53 1.13
C ALA A 64 -6.03 -15.31 1.08
N GLY A 65 -5.48 -14.12 1.29
CA GLY A 65 -6.21 -12.88 1.19
C GLY A 65 -6.66 -12.54 -0.23
N ASN A 66 -5.80 -12.69 -1.23
CA ASN A 66 -6.23 -12.53 -2.61
C ASN A 66 -7.31 -13.55 -3.03
N ARG A 67 -7.23 -14.80 -2.55
CA ARG A 67 -8.32 -15.77 -2.79
C ARG A 67 -9.66 -15.30 -2.21
N ARG A 68 -9.67 -14.64 -1.05
CA ARG A 68 -10.88 -14.05 -0.47
C ARG A 68 -11.37 -12.85 -1.27
N TRP A 69 -10.45 -11.96 -1.66
CA TRP A 69 -10.73 -10.82 -2.53
C TRP A 69 -11.43 -11.26 -3.83
N ARG A 70 -10.82 -12.20 -4.55
CA ARG A 70 -11.35 -12.77 -5.80
C ARG A 70 -12.72 -13.43 -5.63
N ALA A 71 -12.96 -14.06 -4.49
CA ALA A 71 -14.22 -14.74 -4.19
C ALA A 71 -15.30 -13.80 -3.61
N HIS A 72 -15.03 -12.49 -3.49
CA HIS A 72 -15.91 -11.53 -2.81
C HIS A 72 -16.25 -11.91 -1.35
N HIS A 73 -15.30 -12.56 -0.67
CA HIS A 73 -15.40 -12.99 0.72
C HIS A 73 -14.32 -12.32 1.59
N GLN A 74 -14.04 -11.05 1.32
CA GLN A 74 -13.11 -10.23 2.10
C GLN A 74 -13.50 -10.25 3.58
N ARG A 75 -12.49 -10.27 4.46
CA ARG A 75 -12.69 -10.20 5.91
C ARG A 75 -12.55 -8.78 6.44
N HIS A 76 -11.85 -7.92 5.71
CA HIS A 76 -11.45 -6.59 6.19
C HIS A 76 -10.74 -6.69 7.57
N PRO A 77 -9.63 -7.46 7.67
CA PRO A 77 -9.00 -7.69 8.95
C PRO A 77 -8.42 -6.39 9.53
N HIS A 78 -8.20 -6.36 10.84
CA HIS A 78 -7.39 -5.34 11.51
C HIS A 78 -7.83 -3.87 11.29
N GLU A 79 -9.13 -3.61 11.10
CA GLU A 79 -9.67 -2.26 10.94
C GLU A 79 -10.42 -1.70 12.16
N SER A 80 -10.54 -2.49 13.23
CA SER A 80 -11.34 -2.14 14.42
C SER A 80 -10.74 -0.97 15.21
N PRO A 81 -11.55 -0.24 16.00
CA PRO A 81 -11.05 0.85 16.86
C PRO A 81 -9.95 0.40 17.84
N ALA A 82 -10.07 -0.82 18.39
CA ALA A 82 -9.06 -1.37 19.30
C ALA A 82 -7.72 -1.60 18.61
N VAL A 83 -7.72 -2.10 17.36
CA VAL A 83 -6.50 -2.27 16.57
C VAL A 83 -5.87 -0.91 16.27
N ARG A 84 -6.67 0.08 15.86
CA ARG A 84 -6.19 1.45 15.61
C ARG A 84 -5.52 2.05 16.86
N GLN A 85 -6.13 1.86 18.03
CA GLN A 85 -5.57 2.32 19.29
C GLN A 85 -4.25 1.61 19.61
N ALA A 86 -4.18 0.29 19.43
CA ALA A 86 -2.96 -0.48 19.69
C ALA A 86 -1.79 -0.06 18.78
N LEU A 87 -2.07 0.24 17.51
CA LEU A 87 -1.06 0.66 16.53
C LEU A 87 -0.43 2.03 16.82
N THR A 88 -0.99 2.82 17.74
CA THR A 88 -0.34 4.07 18.19
C THR A 88 0.97 3.82 18.95
N ALA A 89 1.17 2.61 19.49
CA ALA A 89 2.39 2.24 20.19
C ALA A 89 3.49 1.69 19.26
N GLY A 90 3.14 1.28 18.03
CA GLY A 90 4.09 0.71 17.09
C GLY A 90 3.44 -0.13 15.99
N GLN A 91 4.25 -0.56 15.03
CA GLN A 91 3.84 -1.39 13.89
C GLN A 91 4.75 -2.60 13.73
N HIS A 92 4.17 -3.70 13.23
CA HIS A 92 4.88 -4.96 12.94
C HIS A 92 4.32 -5.56 11.64
N PRO A 93 4.53 -4.91 10.49
CA PRO A 93 4.11 -5.46 9.21
C PRO A 93 4.84 -6.77 8.94
N PHE A 94 4.17 -7.71 8.27
CA PHE A 94 4.75 -9.00 7.91
C PHE A 94 5.19 -9.08 6.45
N ALA A 95 4.81 -8.09 5.64
CA ALA A 95 5.24 -7.97 4.25
C ALA A 95 5.37 -6.51 3.83
N ILE A 96 6.36 -6.25 2.97
CA ILE A 96 6.43 -5.05 2.15
C ILE A 96 5.80 -5.39 0.81
N VAL A 97 4.89 -4.55 0.32
CA VAL A 97 4.36 -4.66 -1.04
C VAL A 97 4.84 -3.46 -1.83
N LEU A 98 5.75 -3.70 -2.79
CA LEU A 98 6.09 -2.73 -3.82
C LEU A 98 5.13 -2.94 -4.99
N GLY A 99 4.24 -1.98 -5.24
CA GLY A 99 3.27 -2.09 -6.33
C GLY A 99 3.08 -0.81 -7.14
N CYS A 100 2.33 -0.89 -8.23
CA CYS A 100 2.02 0.27 -9.05
C CYS A 100 1.18 1.32 -8.29
N VAL A 101 1.30 2.59 -8.69
CA VAL A 101 0.36 3.67 -8.27
C VAL A 101 -1.04 3.54 -8.86
N ASP A 102 -1.30 2.51 -9.69
CA ASP A 102 -2.59 2.25 -10.32
C ASP A 102 -3.72 2.20 -9.28
N SER A 103 -4.73 3.06 -9.45
CA SER A 103 -5.82 3.22 -8.49
C SER A 103 -6.71 1.98 -8.34
N ARG A 104 -6.61 1.02 -9.27
CA ARG A 104 -7.38 -0.23 -9.28
C ARG A 104 -6.71 -1.33 -8.46
N VAL A 105 -5.45 -1.15 -8.05
CA VAL A 105 -4.65 -2.18 -7.37
C VAL A 105 -4.11 -1.72 -6.00
N PRO A 106 -4.96 -1.26 -5.06
CA PRO A 106 -4.52 -0.98 -3.69
C PRO A 106 -4.16 -2.29 -2.96
N PRO A 107 -2.89 -2.49 -2.53
CA PRO A 107 -2.42 -3.78 -1.97
C PRO A 107 -3.22 -4.31 -0.79
N GLU A 108 -3.61 -3.45 0.15
CA GLU A 108 -4.36 -3.83 1.34
C GLU A 108 -5.72 -4.45 0.97
N LEU A 109 -6.38 -3.94 -0.08
CA LEU A 109 -7.67 -4.48 -0.52
C LEU A 109 -7.48 -5.77 -1.32
N VAL A 110 -6.65 -5.75 -2.37
CA VAL A 110 -6.50 -6.90 -3.29
C VAL A 110 -5.88 -8.13 -2.61
N LEU A 111 -5.18 -7.92 -1.50
CA LEU A 111 -4.63 -8.97 -0.63
C LEU A 111 -5.44 -9.17 0.66
N ASP A 112 -6.58 -8.49 0.84
CA ASP A 112 -7.47 -8.55 2.03
C ASP A 112 -6.70 -8.52 3.37
N GLN A 113 -5.92 -7.46 3.54
CA GLN A 113 -5.12 -7.14 4.73
C GLN A 113 -5.60 -5.83 5.37
N GLY A 114 -5.13 -5.55 6.58
CA GLY A 114 -5.54 -4.39 7.35
C GLY A 114 -4.40 -3.53 7.87
N LEU A 115 -4.72 -2.75 8.91
CA LEU A 115 -3.78 -1.80 9.47
C LEU A 115 -2.62 -2.51 10.19
N GLY A 116 -1.40 -2.08 9.86
CA GLY A 116 -0.16 -2.61 10.45
C GLY A 116 0.25 -3.99 9.94
N ASP A 117 -0.40 -4.51 8.90
CA ASP A 117 -0.06 -5.80 8.28
C ASP A 117 0.97 -5.65 7.17
N LEU A 118 0.83 -4.61 6.35
CA LEU A 118 1.69 -4.32 5.21
C LEU A 118 2.44 -3.01 5.40
N LEU A 119 3.67 -2.96 4.91
CA LEU A 119 4.33 -1.72 4.52
C LEU A 119 4.18 -1.56 3.00
N THR A 120 3.38 -0.60 2.56
CA THR A 120 3.06 -0.44 1.14
C THR A 120 3.92 0.67 0.53
N VAL A 121 4.70 0.35 -0.48
CA VAL A 121 5.50 1.29 -1.27
C VAL A 121 4.95 1.29 -2.69
N ARG A 122 4.67 2.47 -3.26
CA ARG A 122 4.01 2.55 -4.57
C ARG A 122 4.71 3.52 -5.50
N SER A 123 5.12 3.03 -6.66
CA SER A 123 5.69 3.79 -7.77
C SER A 123 5.13 3.28 -9.08
N ALA A 124 5.03 4.13 -10.10
CA ALA A 124 4.46 3.74 -11.38
C ALA A 124 5.34 2.67 -12.06
N GLY A 125 4.76 1.50 -12.38
CA GLY A 125 5.51 0.37 -12.95
C GLY A 125 6.57 -0.20 -12.01
N GLU A 126 6.35 -0.13 -10.70
CA GLU A 126 7.27 -0.61 -9.65
C GLU A 126 8.70 -0.04 -9.78
N VAL A 127 8.82 1.13 -10.42
CA VAL A 127 10.12 1.79 -10.65
C VAL A 127 10.83 2.06 -9.33
N LEU A 128 12.10 1.65 -9.27
CA LEU A 128 12.98 1.91 -8.15
C LEU A 128 13.65 3.28 -8.28
N ASP A 129 13.54 4.07 -7.22
CA ASP A 129 14.33 5.26 -6.94
C ASP A 129 14.86 5.21 -5.49
N GLU A 130 15.65 6.19 -5.08
CA GLU A 130 16.25 6.23 -3.74
C GLU A 130 15.21 6.27 -2.61
N ALA A 131 14.06 6.92 -2.82
CA ALA A 131 13.01 6.97 -1.81
C ALA A 131 12.30 5.62 -1.66
N VAL A 132 12.07 4.93 -2.77
CA VAL A 132 11.53 3.56 -2.80
C VAL A 132 12.50 2.58 -2.13
N LEU A 133 13.78 2.60 -2.51
CA LEU A 133 14.81 1.73 -1.93
C LEU A 133 14.98 1.97 -0.43
N GLY A 134 15.10 3.25 0.00
CA GLY A 134 15.20 3.60 1.41
C GLY A 134 14.00 3.15 2.23
N SER A 135 12.79 3.26 1.67
CA SER A 135 11.55 2.80 2.34
C SER A 135 11.52 1.27 2.50
N ILE A 136 11.95 0.54 1.49
CA ILE A 136 12.05 -0.94 1.53
C ILE A 136 13.13 -1.35 2.55
N ALA A 137 14.31 -0.74 2.49
CA ALA A 137 15.40 -1.01 3.43
C ALA A 137 15.00 -0.74 4.87
N TYR A 138 14.27 0.36 5.15
CA TYR A 138 13.71 0.63 6.47
C TYR A 138 12.81 -0.51 6.96
N GLY A 139 11.86 -0.97 6.14
CA GLY A 139 10.97 -2.06 6.51
C GLY A 139 11.71 -3.37 6.79
N VAL A 140 12.77 -3.68 6.03
CA VAL A 140 13.56 -4.89 6.24
C VAL A 140 14.47 -4.79 7.46
N LEU A 141 15.23 -3.69 7.59
CA LEU A 141 16.30 -3.58 8.57
C LEU A 141 15.80 -3.12 9.95
N GLU A 142 14.84 -2.18 9.98
CA GLU A 142 14.32 -1.63 11.24
C GLU A 142 13.09 -2.39 11.74
N LEU A 143 12.23 -2.88 10.83
CA LEU A 143 11.00 -3.58 11.19
C LEU A 143 11.08 -5.11 11.04
N ALA A 144 12.23 -5.63 10.59
CA ALA A 144 12.47 -7.06 10.38
C ALA A 144 11.40 -7.75 9.51
N VAL A 145 10.88 -7.06 8.49
CA VAL A 145 9.86 -7.61 7.60
C VAL A 145 10.43 -8.80 6.81
N PRO A 146 9.80 -9.99 6.85
CA PRO A 146 10.36 -11.20 6.25
C PRO A 146 10.06 -11.38 4.75
N LEU A 147 9.20 -10.55 4.16
CA LEU A 147 8.79 -10.69 2.76
C LEU A 147 8.73 -9.34 2.06
N ILE A 148 9.33 -9.26 0.87
CA ILE A 148 9.01 -8.24 -0.13
C ILE A 148 8.24 -8.91 -1.27
N LEU A 149 7.06 -8.38 -1.59
CA LEU A 149 6.27 -8.73 -2.76
C LEU A 149 6.34 -7.58 -3.78
N VAL A 150 6.95 -7.83 -4.93
CA VAL A 150 6.86 -6.96 -6.10
C VAL A 150 5.57 -7.32 -6.84
N LEU A 151 4.58 -6.45 -6.78
CA LEU A 151 3.24 -6.67 -7.31
C LEU A 151 2.98 -5.77 -8.53
N GLY A 152 3.28 -6.29 -9.72
CA GLY A 152 2.83 -5.68 -10.97
C GLY A 152 1.38 -6.04 -11.27
N HIS A 153 0.84 -5.54 -12.39
CA HIS A 153 -0.55 -5.80 -12.76
C HIS A 153 -0.80 -5.71 -14.27
N GLN A 154 -1.86 -6.40 -14.70
CA GLN A 154 -2.41 -6.33 -16.05
C GLN A 154 -2.72 -4.90 -16.46
N SER A 155 -2.50 -4.56 -17.73
CA SER A 155 -2.80 -3.23 -18.29
C SER A 155 -2.12 -2.07 -17.54
N CYS A 156 -0.84 -2.23 -17.18
CA CYS A 156 -0.06 -1.17 -16.53
C CYS A 156 0.24 -0.01 -17.49
N GLY A 157 -0.23 1.19 -17.14
CA GLY A 157 -0.05 2.40 -17.96
C GLY A 157 1.41 2.85 -18.08
N ALA A 158 2.22 2.68 -17.03
CA ALA A 158 3.64 3.06 -17.07
C ALA A 158 4.44 2.16 -18.03
N VAL A 159 4.21 0.85 -17.96
CA VAL A 159 4.83 -0.13 -18.87
C VAL A 159 4.37 0.11 -20.30
N ARG A 160 3.06 0.32 -20.52
CA ARG A 160 2.52 0.66 -21.85
C ARG A 160 3.17 1.90 -22.43
N ALA A 161 3.28 2.99 -21.66
CA ALA A 161 3.93 4.21 -22.11
C ALA A 161 5.40 3.99 -22.46
N ALA A 162 6.11 3.16 -21.71
CA ALA A 162 7.50 2.79 -22.02
C ALA A 162 7.62 2.03 -23.35
N VAL A 163 6.75 1.04 -23.57
CA VAL A 163 6.71 0.27 -24.83
C VAL A 163 6.35 1.17 -26.02
N GLU A 164 5.34 2.02 -25.91
CA GLU A 164 4.93 2.95 -26.98
C GLU A 164 6.01 4.00 -27.31
N ALA A 165 6.74 4.48 -26.30
CA ALA A 165 7.85 5.40 -26.49
C ALA A 165 9.05 4.71 -27.19
N ASP A 166 9.33 3.46 -26.84
CA ASP A 166 10.34 2.63 -27.51
C ASP A 166 9.97 2.38 -28.98
N GLU A 167 8.72 2.02 -29.26
CA GLU A 167 8.22 1.78 -30.62
C GLU A 167 8.26 3.02 -31.50
N SER A 168 7.80 4.15 -30.97
CA SER A 168 7.70 5.38 -31.75
C SER A 168 9.00 6.17 -31.82
N GLY A 169 9.99 5.86 -30.97
CA GLY A 169 11.22 6.63 -30.81
C GLY A 169 11.00 8.07 -30.32
N ARG A 170 9.80 8.42 -29.86
CA ARG A 170 9.44 9.76 -29.39
C ARG A 170 9.57 9.85 -27.87
N PRO A 171 10.18 10.92 -27.34
CA PRO A 171 10.29 11.10 -25.91
C PRO A 171 8.93 11.41 -25.27
N LEU A 172 8.77 10.97 -24.03
CA LEU A 172 7.67 11.32 -23.13
C LEU A 172 7.99 12.62 -22.35
N PRO A 173 7.02 13.25 -21.68
CA PRO A 173 7.29 14.33 -20.73
C PRO A 173 8.31 13.90 -19.66
N ALA A 174 9.19 14.81 -19.24
CA ALA A 174 10.43 14.47 -18.51
C ALA A 174 10.27 13.46 -17.34
N HIS A 175 9.33 13.66 -16.43
CA HIS A 175 9.14 12.72 -15.30
C HIS A 175 8.51 11.39 -15.72
N ILE A 176 7.73 11.36 -16.80
CA ILE A 176 7.22 10.11 -17.38
C ILE A 176 8.34 9.40 -18.15
N GLN A 177 9.19 10.16 -18.86
CA GLN A 177 10.38 9.63 -19.53
C GLN A 177 11.32 8.97 -18.52
N TYR A 178 11.51 9.57 -17.34
CA TYR A 178 12.26 8.94 -16.25
C TYR A 178 11.70 7.53 -15.94
N LEU A 179 10.40 7.39 -15.74
CA LEU A 179 9.78 6.08 -15.50
C LEU A 179 10.02 5.11 -16.66
N ALA A 180 9.81 5.57 -17.90
CA ALA A 180 10.03 4.76 -19.08
C ALA A 180 11.49 4.30 -19.22
N ASP A 181 12.47 5.15 -18.91
CA ASP A 181 13.89 4.80 -18.96
C ASP A 181 14.27 3.77 -17.88
N ARG A 182 13.60 3.78 -16.72
CA ARG A 182 13.79 2.76 -15.69
C ARG A 182 13.16 1.41 -16.07
N ILE A 183 12.06 1.42 -16.83
CA ILE A 183 11.39 0.20 -17.33
C ILE A 183 12.05 -0.34 -18.61
N ARG A 184 12.67 0.53 -19.42
CA ARG A 184 13.28 0.20 -20.73
C ARG A 184 14.11 -1.09 -20.75
N PRO A 185 14.96 -1.40 -19.74
CA PRO A 185 15.75 -2.63 -19.75
C PRO A 185 14.92 -3.92 -19.71
N ALA A 186 13.65 -3.84 -19.33
CA ALA A 186 12.71 -4.97 -19.27
C ALA A 186 11.79 -5.07 -20.49
N ILE A 187 11.87 -4.15 -21.47
CA ILE A 187 11.03 -4.21 -22.67
C ILE A 187 11.29 -5.52 -23.42
N ASP A 188 10.24 -6.32 -23.58
CA ASP A 188 10.30 -7.53 -24.38
C ASP A 188 10.12 -7.16 -25.86
N HIS A 189 11.12 -7.49 -26.68
CA HIS A 189 11.11 -7.22 -28.12
C HIS A 189 10.73 -8.46 -28.95
N SER A 190 10.37 -9.58 -28.31
CA SER A 190 9.96 -10.83 -28.97
C SER A 190 8.46 -10.89 -29.30
N GLN A 191 7.68 -9.94 -28.80
CA GLN A 191 6.23 -9.84 -28.97
C GLN A 191 5.85 -8.47 -29.58
N GLU A 192 4.61 -8.35 -30.04
CA GLU A 192 4.04 -7.10 -30.59
C GLU A 192 2.70 -6.76 -29.94
N GLY A 193 2.27 -5.50 -30.04
CA GLY A 193 0.96 -5.04 -29.56
C GLY A 193 0.74 -5.26 -28.05
N ASP A 194 -0.49 -5.61 -27.65
CA ASP A 194 -0.82 -5.83 -26.23
C ASP A 194 -0.02 -6.98 -25.61
N ALA A 195 0.32 -8.02 -26.39
CA ALA A 195 1.15 -9.13 -25.91
C ALA A 195 2.57 -8.67 -25.54
N ARG A 196 3.09 -7.65 -26.22
CA ARG A 196 4.37 -7.00 -25.88
C ARG A 196 4.32 -6.27 -24.55
N VAL A 197 3.24 -5.55 -24.30
CA VAL A 197 3.01 -4.88 -23.01
C VAL A 197 2.92 -5.91 -21.89
N ASP A 198 2.15 -6.98 -22.09
CA ASP A 198 2.00 -8.04 -21.11
C ASP A 198 3.31 -8.78 -20.81
N ALA A 199 4.08 -9.12 -21.83
CA ALA A 199 5.41 -9.73 -21.64
C ALA A 199 6.38 -8.78 -20.93
N THR A 200 6.32 -7.48 -21.25
CA THR A 200 7.14 -6.45 -20.59
C THR A 200 6.76 -6.26 -19.12
N ILE A 201 5.47 -6.35 -18.77
CA ILE A 201 5.03 -6.32 -17.35
C ILE A 201 5.72 -7.44 -16.56
N ASP A 202 5.66 -8.67 -17.08
CA ASP A 202 6.27 -9.82 -16.42
C ASP A 202 7.80 -9.67 -16.33
N ALA A 203 8.45 -9.23 -17.40
CA ALA A 203 9.89 -8.97 -17.42
C ALA A 203 10.28 -7.85 -16.43
N ASN A 204 9.47 -6.80 -16.29
CA ASN A 204 9.72 -5.71 -15.34
C ASN A 204 9.62 -6.19 -13.89
N ILE A 205 8.62 -7.01 -13.57
CA ILE A 205 8.49 -7.64 -12.24
C ILE A 205 9.75 -8.47 -11.91
N ARG A 206 10.24 -9.26 -12.87
CA ARG A 206 11.48 -10.06 -12.70
C ARG A 206 12.70 -9.17 -12.49
N LEU A 207 12.84 -8.11 -13.30
CA LEU A 207 13.94 -7.16 -13.21
C LEU A 207 13.97 -6.49 -11.82
N VAL A 208 12.85 -5.89 -11.40
CA VAL A 208 12.74 -5.20 -10.11
C VAL A 208 12.98 -6.17 -8.95
N ARG A 209 12.40 -7.36 -8.98
CA ARG A 209 12.68 -8.41 -7.99
C ARG A 209 14.17 -8.73 -7.91
N SER A 210 14.84 -8.92 -9.05
CA SER A 210 16.26 -9.27 -9.08
C SER A 210 17.14 -8.15 -8.55
N GLN A 211 16.81 -6.89 -8.85
CA GLN A 211 17.51 -5.71 -8.35
C GLN A 211 17.40 -5.62 -6.82
N LEU A 212 16.19 -5.78 -6.28
CA LEU A 212 15.97 -5.78 -4.83
C LEU A 212 16.67 -6.95 -4.13
N ALA A 213 16.69 -8.14 -4.74
CA ALA A 213 17.40 -9.29 -4.17
C ALA A 213 18.93 -9.13 -4.19
N ALA A 214 19.46 -8.28 -5.09
CA ALA A 214 20.88 -8.00 -5.25
C ALA A 214 21.37 -6.77 -4.47
N GLU A 215 20.46 -5.94 -3.97
CA GLU A 215 20.80 -4.79 -3.12
C GLU A 215 21.58 -5.26 -1.87
N PRO A 216 22.80 -4.75 -1.58
CA PRO A 216 23.69 -5.35 -0.59
C PRO A 216 23.06 -5.62 0.78
N ASP A 217 22.30 -4.64 1.30
CA ASP A 217 21.66 -4.76 2.62
C ASP A 217 20.53 -5.80 2.63
N LEU A 218 19.81 -5.94 1.51
CA LEU A 218 18.73 -6.91 1.35
C LEU A 218 19.28 -8.31 1.05
N ALA A 219 20.29 -8.40 0.19
CA ALA A 219 20.96 -9.64 -0.21
C ALA A 219 21.50 -10.41 0.99
N ALA A 220 22.04 -9.71 2.01
CA ALA A 220 22.48 -10.33 3.25
C ALA A 220 21.32 -11.03 4.01
N GLN A 221 20.12 -10.43 4.02
CA GLN A 221 18.93 -11.01 4.66
C GLN A 221 18.36 -12.17 3.84
N VAL A 222 18.39 -12.07 2.52
CA VAL A 222 17.99 -13.15 1.59
C VAL A 222 18.89 -14.37 1.76
N ASN A 223 20.22 -14.18 1.73
CA ASN A 223 21.20 -15.25 1.89
C ASN A 223 21.09 -15.94 3.26
N ALA A 224 20.68 -15.21 4.29
CA ALA A 224 20.43 -15.75 5.61
C ALA A 224 19.05 -16.44 5.76
N GLY A 225 18.22 -16.45 4.72
CA GLY A 225 16.87 -17.02 4.74
C GLY A 225 15.85 -16.25 5.58
N ARG A 226 16.20 -15.02 6.03
CA ARG A 226 15.31 -14.17 6.84
C ARG A 226 14.36 -13.33 5.99
N LEU A 227 14.72 -13.07 4.74
CA LEU A 227 13.94 -12.32 3.77
C LEU A 227 13.73 -13.15 2.50
N ALA A 228 12.55 -13.04 1.90
CA ALA A 228 12.34 -13.43 0.50
C ALA A 228 11.88 -12.24 -0.33
N VAL A 229 12.31 -12.16 -1.59
CA VAL A 229 11.81 -11.22 -2.59
C VAL A 229 11.06 -12.01 -3.66
N VAL A 230 9.75 -11.75 -3.76
CA VAL A 230 8.82 -12.51 -4.59
C VAL A 230 8.20 -11.58 -5.63
N GLY A 231 8.12 -12.06 -6.88
CA GLY A 231 7.44 -11.36 -7.96
C GLY A 231 6.03 -11.93 -8.15
N ALA A 232 5.04 -11.07 -8.33
CA ALA A 232 3.69 -11.48 -8.64
C ALA A 232 2.99 -10.46 -9.52
N ARG A 233 1.98 -10.93 -10.25
CA ARG A 233 1.14 -10.11 -11.12
C ARG A 233 -0.31 -10.26 -10.72
N TYR A 234 -0.99 -9.13 -10.60
CA TYR A 234 -2.42 -9.05 -10.40
C TYR A 234 -3.17 -8.89 -11.72
N GLU A 235 -4.13 -9.76 -11.98
CA GLU A 235 -5.02 -9.69 -13.13
C GLU A 235 -6.30 -8.92 -12.80
N LEU A 236 -6.59 -7.88 -13.59
CA LEU A 236 -7.77 -7.03 -13.40
C LEU A 236 -9.06 -7.74 -13.80
N ASP A 237 -9.02 -8.65 -14.76
CA ASP A 237 -10.20 -9.39 -15.20
C ASP A 237 -10.64 -10.47 -14.20
N SER A 238 -9.69 -11.29 -13.74
CA SER A 238 -9.91 -12.48 -12.94
C SER A 238 -9.69 -12.23 -11.45
N GLN A 239 -9.18 -11.05 -11.10
CA GLN A 239 -8.91 -10.58 -9.74
C GLN A 239 -7.86 -11.44 -9.01
N LEU A 240 -7.09 -12.23 -9.76
CA LEU A 240 -6.12 -13.19 -9.24
C LEU A 240 -4.73 -12.57 -9.20
N VAL A 241 -4.04 -12.75 -8.06
CA VAL A 241 -2.60 -12.59 -7.96
C VAL A 241 -1.95 -13.94 -8.22
N HIS A 242 -1.04 -13.99 -9.20
CA HIS A 242 -0.25 -15.18 -9.50
C HIS A 242 1.24 -14.87 -9.49
N HIS A 243 2.05 -15.90 -9.22
CA HIS A 243 3.49 -15.75 -9.07
C HIS A 243 4.17 -15.56 -10.43
N ILE A 244 5.15 -14.67 -10.49
CA ILE A 244 6.06 -14.48 -11.62
C ILE A 244 7.45 -14.95 -11.20
N GLY A 245 7.95 -15.99 -11.88
CA GLY A 245 9.23 -16.66 -11.61
C GLY A 245 10.44 -15.75 -11.78
#